data_AF-A0A818J6P4-F1
#
_entry.id   AF-A0A818J6P4-F1
#
_cell.length_a   1.000
_cell.length_b   1.000
_cell.length_c   1.000
_cell.angle_alpha   90.00
_cell.angle_beta   90.00
_cell.angle_gamma   90.00
#
_symmetry.space_group_name_H-M   'P 1'
#
loop_
_entity.id
_entity.type
_entity.pdbx_description
1 polymer ?
#
loop_
_entity_poly.entity_id
_entity_poly.type
_entity_poly.pdbx_seq_one_letter_code
_entity_poly.pdbx_strand_id
1 'polypeptide(L)'
;QYDLYGQAYGSRQAFISSEVRLWSHTNLNRKAALIRLEKLTIERFRSLISKGINSLFIVIPSTNTPWTNEQKSDICDLEAILLSESVPIPVYFLRETQQMNDLYKSIESRRDSTKDSALAVIYDMITADGYQLSVNTGKYGQRTDSVLYNIAGKLIGHGIEERLPKILLVAHYDALGLANGLIQGADSNASGILILLKLIRLFSKLYAKQTTRAKYNLYFLFAAGGKLNYQGSKKWIDDYHDQKHQQQLPNDIDVVVCLDSLGQSNQLYMHVSKPPKETQAVCFYQDIFFK
;
A
#
# COMPACT_ATOMS: atom_id res chain seq x y z
N GLN A 1 -2.76 11.32 4.10
CA GLN A 1 -1.83 12.45 3.99
C GLN A 1 -0.53 12.07 4.65
N TYR A 2 0.57 12.17 3.95
CA TYR A 2 1.91 12.11 4.53
C TYR A 2 2.86 12.93 3.66
N ASP A 3 3.95 13.40 4.26
CA ASP A 3 5.00 14.12 3.56
C ASP A 3 6.26 13.24 3.60
N LEU A 4 6.85 12.98 2.43
CA LEU A 4 8.06 12.17 2.31
C LEU A 4 9.11 13.02 1.58
N TYR A 5 10.27 13.22 2.21
CA TYR A 5 11.37 14.05 1.67
C TYR A 5 10.96 15.46 1.22
N GLY A 6 9.99 16.08 1.91
CA GLY A 6 9.49 17.41 1.57
C GLY A 6 8.44 17.45 0.46
N GLN A 7 8.10 16.32 -0.15
CA GLN A 7 6.99 16.18 -1.08
C GLN A 7 5.72 15.74 -0.35
N ALA A 8 4.61 16.40 -0.63
CA ALA A 8 3.31 16.11 -0.04
C ALA A 8 2.53 15.09 -0.87
N TYR A 9 1.91 14.12 -0.20
CA TYR A 9 1.12 13.05 -0.84
C TYR A 9 -0.29 12.93 -0.27
N GLY A 10 -1.24 12.64 -1.16
CA GLY A 10 -2.66 12.46 -0.87
C GLY A 10 -3.40 13.76 -0.56
N SER A 11 -4.61 13.63 -0.02
CA SER A 11 -5.48 14.77 0.35
C SER A 11 -4.83 15.66 1.42
N ARG A 12 -4.92 16.99 1.25
CA ARG A 12 -4.45 18.01 2.22
C ARG A 12 -5.54 18.60 3.10
N GLN A 13 -6.79 18.21 2.87
CA GLN A 13 -7.94 18.69 3.63
C GLN A 13 -8.79 17.51 4.12
N ALA A 14 -9.47 17.71 5.24
CA ALA A 14 -10.30 16.69 5.87
C ALA A 14 -11.58 17.25 6.50
N PHE A 15 -11.79 18.57 6.49
CA PHE A 15 -13.08 19.12 6.87
C PHE A 15 -14.03 19.07 5.67
N ILE A 16 -15.25 18.60 5.88
CA ILE A 16 -16.31 18.65 4.87
C ILE A 16 -17.57 19.19 5.51
N SER A 17 -18.24 20.10 4.82
CA SER A 17 -19.62 20.48 5.07
C SER A 17 -20.22 20.96 3.76
N SER A 18 -20.72 20.03 2.95
CA SER A 18 -21.28 20.37 1.63
C SER A 18 -22.35 19.38 1.20
N GLU A 19 -23.29 19.88 0.40
CA GLU A 19 -24.31 19.08 -0.28
C GLU A 19 -23.66 18.07 -1.24
N VAL A 20 -24.17 16.83 -1.22
CA VAL A 20 -23.71 15.72 -2.05
C VAL A 20 -24.46 15.68 -3.36
N ARG A 21 -23.72 15.51 -4.45
CA ARG A 21 -24.25 15.25 -5.78
C ARG A 21 -23.49 14.12 -6.46
N LEU A 22 -24.15 13.38 -7.34
CA LEU A 22 -23.45 12.39 -8.17
C LEU A 22 -22.52 13.09 -9.16
N TRP A 23 -21.40 12.46 -9.46
CA TRP A 23 -20.41 12.91 -10.44
C TRP A 23 -20.98 13.26 -11.84
N SER A 24 -22.15 12.72 -12.17
CA SER A 24 -22.84 12.94 -13.45
C SER A 24 -23.66 14.23 -13.51
N HIS A 25 -23.88 14.93 -12.40
CA HIS A 25 -24.65 16.17 -12.39
C HIS A 25 -23.89 17.33 -13.05
N THR A 26 -24.64 18.29 -13.59
CA THR A 26 -24.09 19.45 -14.32
C THR A 26 -23.36 20.41 -13.39
N ASN A 27 -24.01 20.79 -12.29
CA ASN A 27 -23.46 21.72 -11.29
C ASN A 27 -22.82 20.95 -10.12
N LEU A 28 -21.48 20.97 -10.09
CA LEU A 28 -20.67 20.33 -9.05
C LEU A 28 -19.78 21.33 -8.29
N ASN A 29 -19.86 22.62 -8.64
CA ASN A 29 -19.01 23.65 -8.03
C ASN A 29 -19.34 23.80 -6.54
N ARG A 30 -18.33 23.68 -5.68
CA ARG A 30 -18.45 23.69 -4.21
C ARG A 30 -19.35 22.59 -3.62
N LYS A 31 -19.65 21.53 -4.37
CA LYS A 31 -20.43 20.37 -3.91
C LYS A 31 -19.51 19.19 -3.60
N ALA A 32 -20.01 18.24 -2.82
CA ALA A 32 -19.38 16.95 -2.60
C ALA A 32 -19.75 16.01 -3.76
N ALA A 33 -18.77 15.58 -4.54
CA ALA A 33 -18.99 14.63 -5.63
C ALA A 33 -18.98 13.20 -5.11
N LEU A 34 -20.01 12.43 -5.41
CA LEU A 34 -20.13 11.02 -5.10
C LEU A 34 -19.95 10.17 -6.36
N ILE A 35 -19.01 9.24 -6.34
CA ILE A 35 -18.69 8.35 -7.46
C ILE A 35 -18.37 6.93 -6.97
N ARG A 36 -18.74 5.92 -7.77
CA ARG A 36 -18.32 4.53 -7.56
C ARG A 36 -16.93 4.33 -8.15
N LEU A 37 -16.08 3.54 -7.48
CA LEU A 37 -14.72 3.24 -7.95
C LEU A 37 -14.72 2.69 -9.38
N GLU A 38 -15.69 1.83 -9.71
CA GLU A 38 -15.91 1.26 -11.06
C GLU A 38 -16.06 2.31 -12.18
N LYS A 39 -16.51 3.51 -11.82
CA LYS A 39 -16.76 4.61 -12.77
C LYS A 39 -15.68 5.69 -12.68
N LEU A 40 -14.69 5.55 -11.82
CA LEU A 40 -13.66 6.56 -11.62
C LEU A 40 -12.47 6.27 -12.52
N THR A 41 -12.31 7.06 -13.58
CA THR A 41 -11.12 7.06 -14.43
C THR A 41 -10.28 8.30 -14.13
N ILE A 42 -9.02 8.31 -14.58
CA ILE A 42 -8.10 9.46 -14.43
C ILE A 42 -8.69 10.73 -15.06
N GLU A 43 -9.28 10.61 -16.25
CA GLU A 43 -9.94 11.72 -16.94
C GLU A 43 -11.12 12.27 -16.15
N ARG A 44 -11.96 11.39 -15.59
CA ARG A 44 -13.10 11.80 -14.76
C ARG A 44 -12.62 12.44 -13.47
N PHE A 45 -11.58 11.89 -12.83
CA PHE A 45 -10.97 12.50 -11.66
C PHE A 45 -10.51 13.94 -11.97
N ARG A 46 -9.71 14.13 -13.02
CA ARG A 46 -9.22 15.46 -13.44
C ARG A 46 -10.37 16.40 -13.81
N SER A 47 -11.39 15.90 -14.50
CA SER A 47 -12.60 16.68 -14.83
C SER A 47 -13.32 17.15 -13.58
N LEU A 48 -13.51 16.29 -12.58
CA LEU A 48 -14.14 16.65 -11.31
C LEU A 48 -13.35 17.74 -10.58
N ILE A 49 -12.02 17.63 -10.51
CA ILE A 49 -11.16 18.68 -9.94
C ILE A 49 -11.33 19.99 -10.71
N SER A 50 -11.32 19.96 -12.05
CA SER A 50 -11.49 21.16 -12.89
C SER A 50 -12.85 21.85 -12.73
N LYS A 51 -13.89 21.08 -12.39
CA LYS A 51 -15.24 21.60 -12.10
C LYS A 51 -15.36 22.30 -10.74
N GLY A 52 -14.30 22.33 -9.94
CA GLY A 52 -14.28 23.03 -8.66
C GLY A 52 -15.08 22.34 -7.56
N ILE A 53 -15.07 21.00 -7.52
CA ILE A 53 -15.71 20.25 -6.43
C ILE A 53 -15.05 20.60 -5.09
N ASN A 54 -15.85 20.58 -4.01
CA ASN A 54 -15.33 20.82 -2.67
C ASN A 54 -14.69 19.55 -2.09
N SER A 55 -15.25 18.38 -2.37
CA SER A 55 -14.78 17.10 -1.86
C SER A 55 -15.20 15.94 -2.77
N LEU A 56 -14.47 14.83 -2.68
CA LEU A 56 -14.70 13.62 -3.47
C LEU A 56 -14.94 12.43 -2.55
N PHE A 57 -16.07 11.74 -2.75
CA PHE A 57 -16.42 10.50 -2.09
C PHE A 57 -16.39 9.36 -3.10
N ILE A 58 -15.50 8.40 -2.87
CA ILE A 58 -15.29 7.23 -3.71
C ILE A 58 -15.88 6.02 -3.00
N VAL A 59 -16.92 5.44 -3.57
CA VAL A 59 -17.54 4.20 -3.07
C VAL A 59 -16.74 3.02 -3.59
N ILE A 60 -16.08 2.31 -2.68
CA ILE A 60 -15.37 1.06 -2.94
C ILE A 60 -16.38 -0.09 -2.88
N PRO A 61 -16.49 -0.91 -3.93
CA PRO A 61 -17.41 -2.03 -3.95
C PRO A 61 -16.99 -3.12 -2.94
N SER A 62 -17.92 -4.04 -2.67
CA SER A 62 -17.63 -5.21 -1.84
C SER A 62 -16.49 -6.08 -2.43
N THR A 63 -15.75 -6.78 -1.57
CA THR A 63 -14.52 -7.53 -1.95
C THR A 63 -14.71 -8.62 -3.01
N ASN A 64 -15.95 -9.01 -3.31
CA ASN A 64 -16.26 -10.08 -4.26
C ASN A 64 -16.74 -9.58 -5.63
N THR A 65 -16.65 -8.27 -5.91
CA THR A 65 -17.02 -7.77 -7.24
C THR A 65 -16.03 -8.27 -8.30
N PRO A 66 -16.49 -8.97 -9.35
CA PRO A 66 -15.65 -9.37 -10.46
C PRO A 66 -15.25 -8.14 -11.27
N TRP A 67 -13.95 -7.99 -11.52
CA TRP A 67 -13.38 -6.91 -12.30
C TRP A 67 -12.84 -7.42 -13.63
N THR A 68 -13.10 -6.70 -14.72
CA THR A 68 -12.44 -6.97 -16.00
C THR A 68 -10.96 -6.60 -15.92
N ASN A 69 -10.12 -7.18 -16.80
CA ASN A 69 -8.70 -6.86 -16.82
C ASN A 69 -8.44 -5.39 -17.16
N GLU A 70 -9.27 -4.78 -18.02
CA GLU A 70 -9.22 -3.35 -18.34
C GLU A 70 -9.50 -2.50 -17.10
N GLN A 71 -10.58 -2.80 -16.35
CA GLN A 71 -10.90 -2.08 -15.12
C GLN A 71 -9.80 -2.19 -14.06
N LYS A 72 -9.16 -3.37 -13.94
CA LYS A 72 -8.02 -3.54 -13.04
C LYS A 72 -6.86 -2.64 -13.44
N SER A 73 -6.54 -2.57 -14.72
CA SER A 73 -5.49 -1.69 -15.24
C SER A 73 -5.81 -0.23 -14.94
N ASP A 74 -7.02 0.23 -15.26
CA ASP A 74 -7.45 1.61 -15.02
C ASP A 74 -7.37 2.00 -13.55
N ILE A 75 -7.77 1.09 -12.65
CA ILE A 75 -7.71 1.31 -11.19
C ILE A 75 -6.25 1.35 -10.72
N CYS A 76 -5.38 0.47 -11.23
CA CYS A 76 -3.94 0.49 -10.91
C CYS A 76 -3.29 1.81 -11.33
N ASP A 77 -3.59 2.29 -12.54
CA ASP A 77 -3.06 3.55 -13.06
C ASP A 77 -3.57 4.76 -12.26
N LEU A 78 -4.87 4.74 -11.92
CA LEU A 78 -5.47 5.75 -11.05
C LEU A 78 -4.83 5.73 -9.65
N GLU A 79 -4.60 4.56 -9.07
CA GLU A 79 -3.97 4.41 -7.77
C GLU A 79 -2.54 4.94 -7.78
N ALA A 80 -1.75 4.62 -8.80
CA ALA A 80 -0.39 5.13 -8.96
C ALA A 80 -0.33 6.67 -8.99
N ILE A 81 -1.27 7.30 -9.70
CA ILE A 81 -1.36 8.78 -9.76
C ILE A 81 -1.78 9.36 -8.41
N LEU A 82 -2.84 8.83 -7.81
CA LEU A 82 -3.37 9.35 -6.54
C LEU A 82 -2.40 9.13 -5.37
N LEU A 83 -1.52 8.12 -5.44
CA LEU A 83 -0.45 7.90 -4.46
C LEU A 83 0.77 8.81 -4.69
N SER A 84 0.98 9.30 -5.92
CA SER A 84 2.16 10.11 -6.26
C SER A 84 1.89 11.63 -6.24
N GLU A 85 0.62 12.04 -6.33
CA GLU A 85 0.22 13.43 -6.36
C GLU A 85 -0.38 13.93 -5.02
N SER A 86 -0.28 15.24 -4.80
CA SER A 86 -1.02 15.92 -3.72
C SER A 86 -2.37 16.37 -4.25
N VAL A 87 -3.44 16.00 -3.53
CA VAL A 87 -4.80 16.40 -3.90
C VAL A 87 -5.26 17.54 -2.97
N PRO A 88 -5.66 18.71 -3.51
CA PRO A 88 -5.98 19.88 -2.70
C PRO A 88 -7.34 19.77 -1.98
N ILE A 89 -8.19 18.83 -2.41
CA ILE A 89 -9.52 18.60 -1.85
C ILE A 89 -9.54 17.36 -0.95
N PRO A 90 -10.46 17.28 0.03
CA PRO A 90 -10.74 16.05 0.76
C PRO A 90 -11.22 14.92 -0.17
N VAL A 91 -10.52 13.78 -0.10
CA VAL A 91 -10.93 12.54 -0.77
C VAL A 91 -11.22 11.47 0.29
N TYR A 92 -12.45 10.96 0.30
CA TYR A 92 -12.91 9.93 1.22
C TYR A 92 -13.28 8.65 0.49
N PHE A 93 -12.82 7.53 1.05
CA PHE A 93 -13.18 6.21 0.58
C PHE A 93 -14.26 5.63 1.47
N LEU A 94 -15.39 5.28 0.88
CA LEU A 94 -16.55 4.71 1.56
C LEU A 94 -16.68 3.25 1.15
N ARG A 95 -16.86 2.34 2.10
CA ARG A 95 -17.27 0.96 1.76
C ARG A 95 -18.73 0.98 1.29
N GLU A 96 -19.02 0.19 0.28
CA GLU A 96 -20.38 -0.05 -0.15
C GLU A 96 -21.21 -0.69 0.98
N THR A 97 -22.32 -0.06 1.33
CA THR A 97 -23.31 -0.56 2.29
C THR A 97 -24.71 -0.39 1.72
N GLN A 98 -25.70 -1.07 2.30
CA GLN A 98 -27.10 -0.91 1.86
C GLN A 98 -27.57 0.54 1.98
N GLN A 99 -27.26 1.20 3.10
CA GLN A 99 -27.59 2.62 3.32
C GLN A 99 -26.94 3.53 2.26
N MET A 100 -25.69 3.25 1.89
CA MET A 100 -24.98 4.00 0.84
C MET A 100 -25.64 3.79 -0.53
N ASN A 101 -26.11 2.57 -0.82
CA ASN A 101 -26.82 2.28 -2.05
C ASN A 101 -28.18 2.97 -2.10
N ASP A 102 -28.91 3.03 -0.99
CA ASP A 102 -30.17 3.73 -0.88
C ASP A 102 -29.97 5.24 -1.07
N LEU A 103 -28.92 5.82 -0.47
CA LEU A 103 -28.50 7.20 -0.69
C LEU A 103 -28.11 7.46 -2.16
N TYR A 104 -27.33 6.56 -2.77
CA TYR A 104 -26.93 6.70 -4.16
C TYR A 104 -28.16 6.69 -5.08
N LYS A 105 -29.12 5.79 -4.85
CA LYS A 105 -30.38 5.71 -5.59
C LYS A 105 -31.26 6.93 -5.37
N SER A 106 -31.34 7.45 -4.15
CA SER A 106 -32.15 8.64 -3.83
C SER A 106 -31.60 9.91 -4.48
N ILE A 107 -30.28 10.03 -4.62
CA ILE A 107 -29.67 11.14 -5.37
C ILE A 107 -29.83 10.91 -6.88
N GLU A 108 -29.76 9.66 -7.36
CA GLU A 108 -29.92 9.35 -8.79
C GLU A 108 -31.36 9.58 -9.29
N SER A 109 -32.37 9.26 -8.49
CA SER A 109 -33.77 9.52 -8.85
C SER A 109 -34.12 11.00 -8.87
N ARG A 110 -33.30 11.85 -8.24
CA ARG A 110 -33.41 13.31 -8.19
C ARG A 110 -32.67 14.01 -9.35
N ARG A 111 -32.30 13.27 -10.41
CA ARG A 111 -31.65 13.85 -11.60
C ARG A 111 -32.34 15.13 -12.03
N ASP A 112 -31.51 16.14 -12.30
CA ASP A 112 -31.86 17.44 -12.86
C ASP A 112 -33.06 17.29 -13.78
N SER A 113 -34.25 17.73 -13.34
CA SER A 113 -35.35 17.95 -14.27
C SER A 113 -34.87 19.08 -15.18
N THR A 114 -34.30 18.71 -16.33
CA THR A 114 -33.83 19.65 -17.34
C THR A 114 -35.06 20.36 -17.91
N LYS A 115 -35.48 21.41 -17.21
CA LYS A 115 -36.37 22.43 -17.75
C LYS A 115 -35.49 23.64 -18.01
N ASP A 116 -35.36 24.01 -19.29
CA ASP A 116 -34.49 25.05 -19.85
C ASP A 116 -34.71 26.48 -19.32
N SER A 117 -35.52 26.66 -18.28
CA SER A 117 -35.91 27.97 -17.76
C SER A 117 -35.09 28.34 -16.53
N ALA A 118 -34.41 29.48 -16.59
CA ALA A 118 -33.62 30.06 -15.49
C ALA A 118 -34.40 30.20 -14.17
N LEU A 119 -35.73 30.37 -14.24
CA LEU A 119 -36.62 30.40 -13.08
C LEU A 119 -36.82 29.03 -12.43
N ALA A 120 -36.82 27.95 -13.21
CA ALA A 120 -36.91 26.58 -12.67
C ALA A 120 -35.61 26.22 -11.95
N VAL A 121 -34.45 26.68 -12.44
CA VAL A 121 -33.16 26.50 -11.77
C VAL A 121 -33.13 27.20 -10.41
N ILE A 122 -33.70 28.41 -10.30
CA ILE A 122 -33.80 29.14 -9.03
C ILE A 122 -34.79 28.45 -8.08
N TYR A 123 -35.91 27.96 -8.60
CA TYR A 123 -36.89 27.23 -7.79
C TYR A 123 -36.32 25.92 -7.24
N ASP A 124 -35.61 25.17 -8.07
CA ASP A 124 -34.95 23.90 -7.69
C ASP A 124 -33.83 24.15 -6.66
N MET A 125 -33.13 25.29 -6.72
CA MET A 125 -32.16 25.70 -5.69
C MET A 125 -32.81 25.99 -4.33
N ILE A 126 -34.08 26.42 -4.31
CA ILE A 126 -34.82 26.75 -3.09
C ILE A 126 -35.54 25.52 -2.51
N THR A 127 -35.94 24.57 -3.37
CA THR A 127 -36.69 23.37 -2.96
C THR A 127 -35.83 22.10 -2.84
N ALA A 128 -34.55 22.14 -3.20
CA ALA A 128 -33.66 21.00 -3.07
C ALA A 128 -33.31 20.75 -1.60
N ASP A 129 -34.08 19.89 -0.94
CA ASP A 129 -33.67 19.17 0.27
C ASP A 129 -32.49 18.24 -0.06
N GLY A 130 -31.32 18.83 -0.27
CA GLY A 130 -30.09 18.14 -0.60
C GLY A 130 -29.51 17.41 0.59
N TYR A 131 -28.96 16.21 0.37
CA TYR A 131 -28.20 15.52 1.40
C TYR A 131 -26.90 16.29 1.66
N GLN A 132 -26.66 16.70 2.90
CA GLN A 132 -25.39 17.30 3.31
C GLN A 132 -24.51 16.24 3.98
N LEU A 133 -23.27 16.11 3.52
CA LEU A 133 -22.25 15.37 4.26
C LEU A 133 -21.42 16.36 5.06
N SER A 134 -21.31 16.08 6.35
CA SER A 134 -20.45 16.81 7.26
C SER A 134 -19.44 15.86 7.89
N VAL A 135 -18.16 16.12 7.66
CA VAL A 135 -17.07 15.46 8.38
C VAL A 135 -16.39 16.54 9.20
N ASN A 136 -16.71 16.56 10.50
CA ASN A 136 -16.04 17.46 11.43
C ASN A 136 -14.81 16.77 11.98
N THR A 137 -13.67 17.22 11.51
CA THR A 137 -12.39 16.70 11.92
C THR A 137 -11.71 17.75 12.77
N GLY A 138 -11.30 17.35 13.99
CA GLY A 138 -10.58 18.25 14.88
C GLY A 138 -9.26 18.74 14.25
N LYS A 139 -8.55 19.64 14.93
CA LYS A 139 -7.22 20.09 14.47
C LYS A 139 -6.28 18.89 14.39
N TYR A 140 -5.72 18.64 13.21
CA TYR A 140 -4.72 17.60 13.00
C TYR A 140 -3.33 18.13 13.33
N GLY A 141 -2.66 17.49 14.30
CA GLY A 141 -1.24 17.73 14.56
C GLY A 141 -0.38 16.86 13.64
N GLN A 142 0.69 17.43 13.09
CA GLN A 142 1.71 16.64 12.39
C GLN A 142 2.32 15.64 13.36
N ARG A 143 2.23 14.34 13.04
CA ARG A 143 2.92 13.30 13.80
C ARG A 143 4.31 13.12 13.20
N THR A 144 5.31 13.72 13.83
CA THR A 144 6.73 13.56 13.46
C THR A 144 7.31 12.22 13.93
N ASP A 145 6.71 11.63 14.97
CA ASP A 145 7.25 10.46 15.66
C ASP A 145 6.65 9.15 15.11
N SER A 146 6.82 8.93 13.81
CA SER A 146 6.50 7.63 13.20
C SER A 146 7.75 6.76 13.20
N VAL A 147 7.86 5.88 14.20
CA VAL A 147 8.96 4.91 14.29
C VAL A 147 8.56 3.63 13.54
N LEU A 148 9.37 3.26 12.54
CA LEU A 148 9.28 1.96 11.89
C LEU A 148 10.07 0.94 12.71
N TYR A 149 9.44 -0.19 13.05
CA TYR A 149 10.06 -1.26 13.82
C TYR A 149 10.43 -2.43 12.92
N ASN A 150 11.69 -2.83 12.90
CA ASN A 150 12.08 -4.08 12.25
C ASN A 150 12.11 -5.20 13.28
N ILE A 151 11.76 -6.42 12.87
CA ILE A 151 11.92 -7.61 13.70
C ILE A 151 13.03 -8.44 13.08
N ALA A 152 14.06 -8.74 13.87
CA ALA A 152 15.19 -9.54 13.42
C ALA A 152 15.36 -10.79 14.30
N GLY A 153 15.76 -11.89 13.68
CA GLY A 153 16.09 -13.14 14.36
C GLY A 153 17.35 -13.77 13.75
N LYS A 154 18.05 -14.60 14.52
CA LYS A 154 19.22 -15.34 14.05
C LYS A 154 19.21 -16.81 14.50
N LEU A 155 19.70 -17.68 13.64
CA LEU A 155 20.05 -19.06 13.95
C LEU A 155 21.54 -19.25 13.68
N ILE A 156 22.28 -19.61 14.73
CA ILE A 156 23.74 -19.73 14.66
C ILE A 156 24.09 -21.09 14.07
N GLY A 157 25.02 -21.15 13.12
CA GLY A 157 25.49 -22.39 12.52
C GLY A 157 26.38 -23.23 13.45
N HIS A 158 26.81 -24.39 12.97
CA HIS A 158 27.74 -25.27 13.69
C HIS A 158 29.18 -24.80 13.47
N GLY A 159 29.82 -24.27 14.52
CA GLY A 159 31.18 -23.74 14.47
C GLY A 159 31.34 -22.47 15.29
N ILE A 160 32.37 -21.68 14.98
CA ILE A 160 32.63 -20.37 15.59
C ILE A 160 31.78 -19.34 14.85
N GLU A 161 30.77 -18.76 15.51
CA GLU A 161 29.77 -17.85 14.91
C GLU A 161 30.40 -16.78 14.00
N GLU A 162 31.45 -16.11 14.48
CA GLU A 162 32.13 -15.02 13.77
C GLU A 162 32.83 -15.44 12.47
N ARG A 163 33.20 -16.72 12.36
CA ARG A 163 33.90 -17.26 11.17
C ARG A 163 32.97 -17.95 10.19
N LEU A 164 31.69 -18.11 10.56
CA LEU A 164 30.73 -18.81 9.72
C LEU A 164 30.12 -17.84 8.70
N PRO A 165 29.95 -18.29 7.45
CA PRO A 165 29.26 -17.54 6.41
C PRO A 165 27.82 -17.18 6.84
N LYS A 166 27.33 -16.01 6.45
CA LYS A 166 26.04 -15.45 6.90
C LYS A 166 25.09 -15.31 5.71
N ILE A 167 23.89 -15.86 5.86
CA ILE A 167 22.79 -15.72 4.89
C ILE A 167 21.67 -14.89 5.53
N LEU A 168 21.23 -13.84 4.85
CA LEU A 168 20.13 -12.99 5.30
C LEU A 168 18.87 -13.24 4.47
N LEU A 169 17.79 -13.65 5.12
CA LEU A 169 16.46 -13.80 4.54
C LEU A 169 15.60 -12.61 4.94
N VAL A 170 15.06 -11.88 3.97
CA VAL A 170 14.32 -10.64 4.19
C VAL A 170 12.92 -10.73 3.59
N ALA A 171 11.92 -10.27 4.32
CA ALA A 171 10.59 -9.99 3.79
C ALA A 171 10.06 -8.70 4.44
N HIS A 172 9.26 -7.92 3.72
CA HIS A 172 8.64 -6.73 4.29
C HIS A 172 7.18 -7.03 4.66
N TYR A 173 6.69 -6.47 5.77
CA TYR A 173 5.36 -6.79 6.31
C TYR A 173 4.33 -5.67 6.16
N ASP A 174 4.73 -4.57 5.53
CA ASP A 174 3.87 -3.43 5.27
C ASP A 174 3.17 -3.51 3.91
N ALA A 175 2.08 -2.75 3.81
CA ALA A 175 1.33 -2.53 2.59
C ALA A 175 0.96 -1.03 2.50
N LEU A 176 0.88 -0.53 1.27
CA LEU A 176 0.54 0.84 0.95
C LEU A 176 -0.51 0.85 -0.16
N GLY A 177 -1.44 1.80 -0.10
CA GLY A 177 -2.56 1.92 -1.03
C GLY A 177 -3.36 3.17 -0.72
N LEU A 178 -4.37 3.47 -1.53
CA LEU A 178 -5.11 4.75 -1.41
C LEU A 178 -5.83 4.94 -0.08
N ALA A 179 -6.34 3.85 0.49
CA ALA A 179 -7.12 3.86 1.72
C ALA A 179 -6.46 2.95 2.75
N ASN A 180 -5.43 3.45 3.44
CA ASN A 180 -4.62 2.68 4.40
C ASN A 180 -5.43 1.85 5.42
N GLY A 181 -6.55 2.35 5.93
CA GLY A 181 -7.41 1.62 6.87
C GLY A 181 -8.20 0.45 6.24
N LEU A 182 -8.19 0.33 4.92
CA LEU A 182 -8.93 -0.67 4.14
C LEU A 182 -8.01 -1.69 3.46
N ILE A 183 -6.70 -1.50 3.52
CA ILE A 183 -5.73 -2.35 2.81
C ILE A 183 -5.69 -3.73 3.45
N GLN A 184 -5.90 -4.75 2.63
CA GLN A 184 -5.61 -6.14 2.98
C GLN A 184 -4.27 -6.49 2.34
N GLY A 185 -3.18 -6.41 3.11
CA GLY A 185 -1.81 -6.63 2.62
C GLY A 185 -1.49 -8.08 2.21
N ALA A 186 -2.52 -8.92 2.02
CA ALA A 186 -2.41 -10.34 1.68
C ALA A 186 -1.51 -10.58 0.47
N ASP A 187 -1.63 -9.72 -0.54
CA ASP A 187 -0.89 -9.84 -1.80
C ASP A 187 0.14 -8.71 -2.02
N SER A 188 0.33 -7.84 -1.02
CA SER A 188 1.43 -6.85 -1.00
C SER A 188 2.76 -7.54 -0.72
N ASN A 189 2.84 -8.30 0.38
CA ASN A 189 3.92 -9.27 0.67
C ASN A 189 3.61 -10.17 1.89
N ALA A 190 2.33 -10.35 2.27
CA ALA A 190 2.01 -11.28 3.36
C ALA A 190 2.44 -12.72 3.02
N SER A 191 2.41 -13.08 1.74
CA SER A 191 2.94 -14.35 1.24
C SER A 191 4.44 -14.54 1.55
N GLY A 192 5.29 -13.54 1.29
CA GLY A 192 6.71 -13.59 1.65
C GLY A 192 6.94 -13.70 3.14
N ILE A 193 6.13 -13.01 3.96
CA ILE A 193 6.17 -13.10 5.42
C ILE A 193 5.78 -14.49 5.92
N LEU A 194 4.72 -15.09 5.37
CA LEU A 194 4.29 -16.45 5.72
C LEU A 194 5.36 -17.48 5.37
N ILE A 195 5.99 -17.35 4.20
CA ILE A 195 7.11 -18.21 3.79
C ILE A 195 8.30 -18.01 4.72
N LEU A 196 8.65 -16.77 5.08
CA LEU A 196 9.74 -16.48 6.01
C LEU A 196 9.50 -17.14 7.38
N LEU A 197 8.28 -17.00 7.94
CA LEU A 197 7.88 -17.65 9.18
C LEU A 197 7.95 -19.18 9.08
N LYS A 198 7.54 -19.74 7.94
CA LYS A 198 7.63 -21.18 7.69
C LYS A 198 9.09 -21.64 7.64
N LEU A 199 9.97 -20.90 6.96
CA LEU A 199 11.40 -21.16 6.90
C LEU A 199 12.03 -21.10 8.29
N ILE A 200 11.70 -20.09 9.10
CA ILE A 200 12.15 -20.00 10.50
C ILE A 200 11.75 -21.25 11.28
N ARG A 201 10.49 -21.69 11.16
CA ARG A 201 10.00 -22.90 11.85
C ARG A 201 10.74 -24.17 11.39
N LEU A 202 11.01 -24.31 10.09
CA LEU A 202 11.72 -25.46 9.53
C LEU A 202 13.20 -25.47 9.93
N PHE A 203 13.89 -24.33 9.77
CA PHE A 203 15.29 -24.19 10.14
C PHE A 203 15.49 -24.26 11.65
N SER A 204 14.57 -23.77 12.47
CA SER A 204 14.64 -23.94 13.93
C SER A 204 14.72 -25.42 14.32
N LYS A 205 13.92 -26.30 13.69
CA LYS A 205 13.99 -27.75 13.90
C LYS A 205 15.31 -28.35 13.39
N LEU A 206 15.78 -27.88 12.24
CA LEU A 206 17.02 -28.35 11.62
C LEU A 206 18.26 -27.96 12.44
N TYR A 207 18.30 -26.74 12.96
CA TYR A 207 19.41 -26.19 13.74
C TYR A 207 19.40 -26.65 15.20
N ALA A 208 18.29 -27.22 15.69
CA ALA A 208 18.19 -27.77 17.04
C ALA A 208 19.07 -29.02 17.26
N LYS A 209 19.34 -29.81 16.21
CA LYS A 209 20.18 -31.02 16.32
C LYS A 209 21.57 -30.73 15.79
N GLN A 210 22.61 -31.13 16.52
CA GLN A 210 24.00 -30.93 16.10
C GLN A 210 24.34 -31.60 14.77
N THR A 211 23.73 -32.76 14.48
CA THR A 211 24.00 -33.53 13.25
C THR A 211 23.44 -32.89 11.98
N THR A 212 22.38 -32.08 12.10
CA THR A 212 21.71 -31.43 10.96
C THR A 212 21.97 -29.93 10.90
N ARG A 213 22.65 -29.37 11.91
CA ARG A 213 22.99 -27.95 11.99
C ARG A 213 24.02 -27.60 10.93
N ALA A 214 23.66 -26.71 10.00
CA ALA A 214 24.54 -26.30 8.91
C ALA A 214 25.70 -25.41 9.41
N LYS A 215 26.78 -25.34 8.62
CA LYS A 215 27.93 -24.44 8.85
C LYS A 215 27.68 -23.04 8.29
N TYR A 216 26.47 -22.52 8.48
CA TYR A 216 26.04 -21.19 8.05
C TYR A 216 25.23 -20.54 9.16
N ASN A 217 25.38 -19.23 9.34
CA ASN A 217 24.48 -18.45 10.17
C ASN A 217 23.29 -17.97 9.32
N LEU A 218 22.08 -18.19 9.80
CA LEU A 218 20.86 -17.67 9.15
C LEU A 218 20.34 -16.47 9.92
N TYR A 219 20.16 -15.36 9.22
CA TYR A 219 19.51 -14.17 9.72
C TYR A 219 18.16 -14.01 9.04
N PHE A 220 17.16 -13.57 9.81
CA PHE A 220 15.80 -13.35 9.34
C PHE A 220 15.42 -11.92 9.68
N LEU A 221 14.97 -11.16 8.68
CA LEU A 221 14.56 -9.78 8.84
C LEU A 221 13.14 -9.58 8.31
N PHE A 222 12.27 -9.15 9.21
CA PHE A 222 10.95 -8.62 8.92
C PHE A 222 11.08 -7.10 8.86
N ALA A 223 11.17 -6.56 7.65
CA ALA A 223 11.37 -5.14 7.43
C ALA A 223 10.05 -4.37 7.43
N ALA A 224 10.02 -3.24 8.12
CA ALA A 224 8.95 -2.27 8.02
C ALA A 224 9.19 -1.29 6.86
N GLY A 225 8.14 -0.65 6.34
CA GLY A 225 8.29 0.42 5.35
C GLY A 225 8.95 -0.02 4.04
N GLY A 226 8.76 -1.27 3.60
CA GLY A 226 9.15 -1.74 2.27
C GLY A 226 8.52 -0.89 1.15
N LYS A 227 7.23 -0.54 1.28
CA LYS A 227 6.53 0.33 0.31
C LYS A 227 6.86 1.83 0.49
N LEU A 228 7.56 2.20 1.57
CA LEU A 228 8.08 3.55 1.81
C LEU A 228 9.55 3.66 1.39
N ASN A 229 9.86 3.21 0.17
CA ASN A 229 11.22 3.16 -0.37
C ASN A 229 12.20 2.42 0.55
N TYR A 230 11.79 1.25 1.06
CA TYR A 230 12.60 0.38 1.91
C TYR A 230 13.17 1.04 3.16
N GLN A 231 12.45 2.00 3.75
CA GLN A 231 12.97 2.78 4.87
C GLN A 231 13.32 1.95 6.10
N GLY A 232 12.58 0.89 6.41
CA GLY A 232 12.94 0.01 7.54
C GLY A 232 14.22 -0.75 7.26
N SER A 233 14.41 -1.33 6.08
CA SER A 233 15.66 -2.01 5.71
C SER A 233 16.85 -1.04 5.72
N LYS A 234 16.66 0.18 5.21
CA LYS A 234 17.70 1.22 5.24
C LYS A 234 18.08 1.57 6.68
N LYS A 235 17.09 1.89 7.52
CA LYS A 235 17.31 2.17 8.94
C LYS A 235 18.00 1.01 9.65
N TRP A 236 17.64 -0.24 9.34
CA TRP A 236 18.32 -1.41 9.87
C TRP A 236 19.79 -1.40 9.45
N ILE A 237 20.12 -1.22 8.18
CA ILE A 237 21.52 -1.15 7.71
C ILE A 237 22.29 -0.02 8.41
N ASP A 238 21.68 1.17 8.50
CA ASP A 238 22.28 2.35 9.14
C ASP A 238 22.52 2.13 10.64
N ASP A 239 21.52 1.63 11.38
CA ASP A 239 21.61 1.32 12.82
C ASP A 239 22.73 0.28 13.09
N TYR A 240 22.97 -0.66 12.15
CA TYR A 240 24.06 -1.64 12.25
C TYR A 240 25.44 -1.04 11.91
N HIS A 241 25.52 -0.03 11.04
CA HIS A 241 26.76 0.68 10.76
C HIS A 241 27.19 1.59 11.92
N ASP A 242 26.22 2.18 12.62
CA ASP A 242 26.46 3.12 13.73
C ASP A 242 26.83 2.45 15.06
N GLN A 243 26.53 1.15 15.22
CA GLN A 243 27.01 0.36 16.36
C GLN A 243 28.53 0.12 16.26
N LYS A 244 29.30 1.15 16.65
CA LYS A 244 30.76 1.23 16.54
C LYS A 244 31.56 0.11 17.21
N HIS A 245 30.98 -0.84 17.97
CA HIS A 245 31.80 -1.85 18.68
C HIS A 245 31.27 -3.27 18.90
N GLN A 246 30.10 -3.71 18.41
CA GLN A 246 29.69 -5.11 18.65
C GLN A 246 29.01 -5.76 17.43
N GLN A 247 29.74 -6.71 16.82
CA GLN A 247 29.30 -7.68 15.80
C GLN A 247 29.18 -7.14 14.36
N GLN A 248 30.33 -7.13 13.67
CA GLN A 248 30.47 -6.92 12.22
C GLN A 248 29.49 -7.82 11.44
N LEU A 249 28.46 -7.22 10.84
CA LEU A 249 27.45 -7.92 10.04
C LEU A 249 27.37 -7.42 8.59
N PRO A 250 27.49 -6.11 8.26
CA PRO A 250 27.31 -5.67 6.87
C PRO A 250 28.35 -6.21 5.89
N ASN A 251 29.59 -6.45 6.31
CA ASN A 251 30.69 -6.89 5.43
C ASN A 251 30.86 -8.41 5.34
N ASP A 252 30.09 -9.19 6.10
CA ASP A 252 30.21 -10.66 6.21
C ASP A 252 28.95 -11.40 5.73
N ILE A 253 27.97 -10.71 5.14
CA ILE A 253 26.80 -11.38 4.55
C ILE A 253 27.17 -11.84 3.14
N ASP A 254 27.23 -13.15 2.94
CA ASP A 254 27.55 -13.73 1.64
C ASP A 254 26.36 -13.65 0.68
N VAL A 255 25.14 -13.87 1.20
CA VAL A 255 23.92 -13.92 0.40
C VAL A 255 22.77 -13.23 1.12
N VAL A 256 22.08 -12.37 0.39
CA VAL A 256 20.79 -11.80 0.80
C VAL A 256 19.71 -12.33 -0.13
N VAL A 257 18.67 -12.93 0.45
CA VAL A 257 17.49 -13.41 -0.29
C VAL A 257 16.28 -12.60 0.16
N CYS A 258 15.70 -11.86 -0.78
CA CYS A 258 14.48 -11.10 -0.56
C CYS A 258 13.28 -11.89 -1.05
N LEU A 259 12.29 -12.10 -0.18
CA LEU A 259 11.03 -12.75 -0.49
C LEU A 259 9.97 -11.68 -0.77
N ASP A 260 9.35 -11.74 -1.94
CA ASP A 260 8.36 -10.75 -2.38
C ASP A 260 7.23 -11.41 -3.18
N SER A 261 5.97 -11.08 -2.83
CA SER A 261 4.73 -11.51 -3.51
C SER A 261 4.69 -12.95 -4.07
N LEU A 262 5.16 -13.92 -3.28
CA LEU A 262 5.30 -15.33 -3.70
C LEU A 262 3.98 -16.13 -3.71
N GLY A 263 2.84 -15.47 -3.47
CA GLY A 263 1.52 -16.10 -3.39
C GLY A 263 0.69 -16.01 -4.68
N GLN A 264 1.14 -15.25 -5.69
CA GLN A 264 0.33 -14.88 -6.85
C GLN A 264 0.27 -15.94 -7.95
N SER A 265 1.33 -16.74 -8.11
CA SER A 265 1.44 -17.68 -9.23
C SER A 265 2.12 -18.98 -8.81
N ASN A 266 1.93 -20.01 -9.63
CA ASN A 266 2.61 -21.30 -9.46
C ASN A 266 4.08 -21.26 -9.93
N GLN A 267 4.53 -20.14 -10.50
CA GLN A 267 5.89 -19.94 -10.97
C GLN A 267 6.66 -19.07 -9.98
N LEU A 268 7.92 -19.43 -9.74
CA LEU A 268 8.83 -18.66 -8.91
C LEU A 268 9.80 -17.90 -9.81
N TYR A 269 9.79 -16.58 -9.69
CA TYR A 269 10.71 -15.70 -10.39
C TYR A 269 11.86 -15.31 -9.46
N MET A 270 13.08 -15.42 -9.95
CA MET A 270 14.28 -15.01 -9.21
C MET A 270 15.00 -13.91 -9.99
N HIS A 271 15.30 -12.82 -9.32
CA HIS A 271 16.08 -11.71 -9.86
C HIS A 271 17.40 -11.59 -9.12
N VAL A 272 18.49 -11.48 -9.88
CA VAL A 272 19.85 -11.34 -9.35
C VAL A 272 20.38 -9.98 -9.77
N SER A 273 20.59 -9.09 -8.81
CA SER A 273 20.99 -7.70 -9.06
C SER A 273 22.48 -7.53 -9.39
N LYS A 274 23.33 -8.47 -8.98
CA LYS A 274 24.77 -8.47 -9.25
C LYS A 274 25.19 -9.83 -9.77
N PRO A 275 25.97 -9.92 -10.86
CA PRO A 275 26.52 -11.20 -11.29
C PRO A 275 27.26 -11.83 -10.10
N PRO A 276 26.94 -13.08 -9.76
CA PRO A 276 27.44 -13.68 -8.54
C PRO A 276 28.96 -13.84 -8.65
N LYS A 277 29.69 -13.39 -7.64
CA LYS A 277 31.14 -13.61 -7.54
C LYS A 277 31.38 -15.11 -7.45
N GLU A 278 32.41 -15.65 -8.10
CA GLU A 278 32.80 -17.07 -8.02
C GLU A 278 32.94 -17.52 -6.56
N THR A 279 31.85 -18.05 -6.03
CA THR A 279 31.65 -18.45 -4.64
C THR A 279 30.70 -19.65 -4.65
N GLN A 280 30.62 -20.39 -3.54
CA GLN A 280 29.70 -21.53 -3.42
C GLN A 280 28.22 -21.15 -3.71
N ALA A 281 27.86 -19.87 -3.56
CA ALA A 281 26.54 -19.35 -3.94
C ALA A 281 26.27 -19.39 -5.46
N VAL A 282 27.31 -19.28 -6.31
CA VAL A 282 27.20 -19.48 -7.78
C VAL A 282 26.86 -20.93 -8.10
N CYS A 283 27.48 -21.90 -7.42
CA CYS A 283 27.17 -23.32 -7.62
C CYS A 283 25.72 -23.62 -7.20
N PHE A 284 25.25 -23.06 -6.08
CA PHE A 284 23.84 -23.16 -5.68
C PHE A 284 22.89 -22.56 -6.72
N TYR A 285 23.26 -21.41 -7.31
CA TYR A 285 22.51 -20.78 -8.40
C TYR A 285 22.51 -21.63 -9.68
N GLN A 286 23.64 -22.24 -10.05
CA GLN A 286 23.74 -23.07 -11.25
C GLN A 286 23.02 -24.42 -11.08
N ASP A 287 23.12 -25.06 -9.91
CA ASP A 287 22.53 -26.38 -9.65
C ASP A 287 20.99 -26.39 -9.59
N ILE A 288 20.37 -25.26 -9.20
CA ILE A 288 18.91 -25.14 -9.11
C ILE A 288 18.28 -24.75 -10.46
N PHE A 289 19.01 -24.02 -11.32
CA PHE A 289 18.42 -23.34 -12.48
C PHE A 289 18.93 -23.80 -13.86
N PHE A 290 20.07 -24.48 -13.95
CA PHE A 290 20.62 -25.01 -15.21
C PHE A 290 20.56 -26.54 -15.32
N LYS A 291 19.66 -27.20 -14.59
CA LYS A 291 19.28 -28.59 -14.82
C LYS A 291 17.92 -28.69 -15.48
#